data_AF-A0A8H6TDQ4-F1
#
_entry.id   AF-A0A8H6TDQ4-F1
#
_cell.length_a   1.000
_cell.length_b   1.000
_cell.length_c   1.000
_cell.angle_alpha   90.00
_cell.angle_beta   90.00
_cell.angle_gamma   90.00
#
_symmetry.space_group_name_H-M   'P 1'
#
loop_
_entity.id
_entity.type
_entity.pdbx_description
1 polymer ?
#
loop_
_entity_poly.entity_id
_entity_poly.type
_entity_poly.pdbx_seq_one_letter_code
_entity_poly.pdbx_strand_id
1 'polypeptide(L)'
;MNSDQTSSNDGQVDFKTAVRQEEWYLKRLYPTPADIPSCTNHLDTYFACNTMRNLVKSMYRYGTLREDCSEKWAEYKFCLSLKWMGMDERRDAWIRRKAIWWAKRRVGKSSEDVWQVRECVLFHFTFPHSPLSFFLPFSEPLPSFPKPVDPLQYLRDRPLEWMSCRED
;
A
#
# COMPACT_ATOMS: atom_id res chain seq x y z
N MET A 1 15.94 32.42 10.86
CA MET A 1 15.12 31.61 11.77
C MET A 1 15.17 30.18 11.25
N ASN A 2 16.06 29.37 11.85
CA ASN A 2 16.36 27.99 11.50
C ASN A 2 16.14 27.15 12.75
N SER A 3 15.25 26.16 12.66
CA SER A 3 15.00 25.06 13.60
C SER A 3 13.95 24.19 12.91
N ASP A 4 14.16 22.91 12.62
CA ASP A 4 14.33 21.86 13.62
C ASP A 4 15.20 20.69 13.14
N GLN A 5 15.97 20.17 14.10
CA GLN A 5 16.73 18.94 14.03
C GLN A 5 15.80 17.73 14.09
N THR A 6 16.03 16.72 13.25
CA THR A 6 15.50 15.37 13.43
C THR A 6 16.67 14.41 13.55
N SER A 7 16.90 13.90 14.76
CA SER A 7 17.86 12.83 15.02
C SER A 7 17.21 11.72 15.83
N SER A 8 16.88 10.61 15.16
CA SER A 8 16.87 9.27 15.74
C SER A 8 16.80 8.26 14.58
N ASN A 9 17.93 7.57 14.36
CA ASN A 9 18.04 6.44 13.44
C ASN A 9 17.18 5.27 13.95
N ASP A 10 16.19 4.85 13.16
CA ASP A 10 15.74 3.46 13.06
C ASP A 10 14.94 3.30 11.75
N GLY A 11 15.58 2.85 10.66
CA GLY A 11 14.93 2.46 9.39
C GLY A 11 14.02 3.46 8.65
N GLN A 12 13.75 4.65 9.19
CA GLN A 12 12.71 5.55 8.70
C GLN A 12 13.21 6.41 7.55
N VAL A 13 12.61 6.24 6.37
CA VAL A 13 12.96 7.01 5.16
C VAL A 13 12.65 8.50 5.39
N ASP A 14 13.65 9.36 5.22
CA ASP A 14 13.47 10.82 5.31
C ASP A 14 12.44 11.33 4.29
N PHE A 15 11.54 12.22 4.74
CA PHE A 15 10.43 12.71 3.93
C PHE A 15 10.90 13.41 2.66
N LYS A 16 11.96 14.21 2.70
CA LYS A 16 12.47 14.90 1.51
C LYS A 16 13.01 13.90 0.50
N THR A 17 13.68 12.87 1.00
CA THR A 17 14.22 11.77 0.19
C THR A 17 13.10 10.98 -0.48
N ALA A 18 12.03 10.65 0.25
CA ALA A 18 10.84 10.01 -0.29
C ALA A 18 10.15 10.85 -1.38
N VAL A 19 10.00 12.17 -1.17
CA VAL A 19 9.42 13.06 -2.20
C VAL A 19 10.24 13.04 -3.49
N ARG A 20 11.58 13.13 -3.40
CA ARG A 20 12.44 13.08 -4.59
C ARG A 20 12.32 11.76 -5.35
N GLN A 21 12.22 10.64 -4.63
CA GLN A 21 12.04 9.32 -5.24
C GLN A 21 10.69 9.22 -5.97
N GLU A 22 9.61 9.70 -5.34
CA GLU A 22 8.27 9.73 -5.94
C GLU A 22 8.21 10.66 -7.16
N GLU A 23 8.84 11.84 -7.11
CA GLU A 23 8.92 12.75 -8.26
C GLU A 23 9.62 12.09 -9.44
N TRP A 24 10.75 11.40 -9.20
CA TRP A 24 11.47 10.68 -10.24
C TRP A 24 10.62 9.57 -10.86
N TYR A 25 9.92 8.80 -10.02
CA TYR A 25 9.03 7.72 -10.46
C TYR A 25 7.84 8.25 -11.27
N LEU A 26 7.15 9.28 -10.78
CA LEU A 26 6.00 9.89 -11.45
C LEU A 26 6.37 10.55 -12.78
N LYS A 27 7.55 11.18 -12.87
CA LYS A 27 8.05 11.72 -14.15
C LYS A 27 8.24 10.65 -15.22
N ARG A 28 8.62 9.43 -14.81
CA ARG A 28 8.78 8.29 -15.71
C ARG A 28 7.43 7.68 -16.11
N LEU A 29 6.46 7.64 -15.19
CA LEU A 29 5.12 7.12 -15.46
C LEU A 29 4.29 8.03 -16.37
N TYR A 30 4.40 9.34 -16.20
CA TYR A 30 3.62 10.33 -16.94
C TYR A 30 4.56 11.15 -17.83
N PRO A 31 5.13 10.61 -18.91
CA PRO A 31 6.15 11.30 -19.70
C PRO A 31 5.60 12.56 -20.40
N THR A 32 4.34 12.56 -20.83
CA THR A 32 3.74 13.67 -21.58
C THR A 32 2.75 14.47 -20.75
N PRO A 33 2.46 15.74 -21.11
CA PRO A 33 1.43 16.53 -20.43
C PRO A 33 0.00 16.06 -20.73
N ALA A 34 -0.21 15.23 -21.76
CA ALA A 34 -1.52 14.67 -22.10
C ALA A 34 -1.94 13.53 -21.15
N ASP A 35 -0.98 12.89 -20.47
CA ASP A 35 -1.23 11.76 -19.57
C ASP A 35 -1.84 12.21 -18.21
N ILE A 36 -1.96 13.51 -17.99
CA ILE A 36 -2.45 14.09 -16.74
C ILE A 36 -3.98 14.20 -16.79
N PRO A 37 -4.69 13.83 -15.70
CA PRO A 37 -6.14 13.97 -15.65
C PRO A 37 -6.60 15.42 -15.82
N SER A 38 -7.66 15.60 -16.62
CA SER A 38 -8.37 16.87 -16.75
C SER A 38 -9.06 17.28 -15.44
N CYS A 39 -9.31 18.58 -15.28
CA CYS A 39 -10.07 19.09 -14.13
C CYS A 39 -11.51 18.54 -14.07
N THR A 40 -12.10 18.17 -15.20
CA THR A 40 -13.40 17.49 -15.24
C THR A 40 -13.34 16.13 -14.55
N ASN A 41 -12.28 15.35 -14.78
CA ASN A 41 -12.08 14.08 -14.11
C ASN A 41 -11.96 14.27 -12.58
N HIS A 42 -11.21 15.28 -12.13
CA HIS A 42 -11.14 15.61 -10.71
C HIS A 42 -12.51 16.01 -10.12
N LEU A 43 -13.33 16.75 -10.87
CA LEU A 43 -14.69 17.10 -10.47
C LEU A 43 -15.58 15.85 -10.35
N ASP A 44 -15.54 14.96 -11.34
CA ASP A 44 -16.30 13.71 -11.35
C ASP A 44 -15.91 12.83 -10.17
N THR A 45 -14.62 12.74 -9.83
CA THR A 45 -14.18 11.99 -8.64
C THR A 45 -14.70 12.57 -7.33
N TYR A 46 -14.87 13.90 -7.24
CA TYR A 46 -15.46 14.55 -6.08
C TYR A 46 -16.96 14.26 -5.97
N PHE A 47 -17.70 14.35 -7.08
CA PHE A 47 -19.12 14.01 -7.07
C PHE A 47 -19.35 12.53 -6.79
N ALA A 48 -18.52 11.64 -7.35
CA ALA A 48 -18.55 10.21 -7.08
C ALA A 48 -18.36 9.90 -5.59
N CYS A 49 -17.48 10.62 -4.89
CA CYS A 49 -17.30 10.49 -3.45
C CYS A 49 -18.59 10.79 -2.67
N ASN A 50 -19.33 11.83 -3.06
CA ASN A 50 -20.58 12.24 -2.41
C ASN A 50 -21.81 11.36 -2.78
N THR A 51 -21.63 10.26 -3.52
CA THR A 51 -22.74 9.40 -3.89
C THR A 51 -23.28 8.59 -2.70
N MET A 52 -24.58 8.28 -2.73
CA MET A 52 -25.26 7.46 -1.72
C MET A 52 -24.56 6.14 -1.44
N ARG A 53 -24.00 5.50 -2.47
CA ARG A 53 -23.27 4.22 -2.33
C ARG A 53 -22.09 4.35 -1.36
N ASN A 54 -21.36 5.44 -1.43
CA ASN A 54 -20.19 5.68 -0.61
C ASN A 54 -20.62 6.11 0.81
N LEU A 55 -21.66 6.92 0.93
CA LEU A 55 -22.28 7.22 2.24
C LEU A 55 -22.72 5.93 2.99
N VAL A 56 -23.33 4.96 2.31
CA VAL A 56 -23.71 3.66 2.93
C VAL A 56 -22.47 2.85 3.33
N LYS A 57 -21.41 2.85 2.52
CA LYS A 57 -20.16 2.16 2.87
C LYS A 57 -19.49 2.79 4.09
N SER A 58 -19.49 4.12 4.19
CA SER A 58 -18.99 4.84 5.36
C SER A 58 -19.79 4.50 6.60
N MET A 59 -21.11 4.43 6.49
CA MET A 59 -21.97 4.00 7.58
C MET A 59 -21.65 2.58 8.05
N TYR A 60 -21.43 1.64 7.12
CA TYR A 60 -21.08 0.26 7.46
C TYR A 60 -19.70 0.14 8.12
N ARG A 61 -18.69 0.87 7.64
CA ARG A 61 -17.30 0.76 8.14
C ARG A 61 -17.04 1.57 9.41
N TYR A 62 -17.60 2.77 9.48
CA TYR A 62 -17.25 3.78 10.49
C TYR A 62 -18.46 4.25 11.31
N GLY A 63 -19.69 3.85 10.97
CA GLY A 63 -20.90 4.28 11.67
C GLY A 63 -21.29 5.74 11.43
N THR A 64 -20.71 6.40 10.41
CA THR A 64 -20.95 7.80 10.08
C THR A 64 -21.56 7.96 8.69
N LEU A 65 -22.58 8.82 8.58
CA LEU A 65 -23.17 9.23 7.29
C LEU A 65 -22.36 10.33 6.60
N ARG A 66 -21.10 10.54 6.99
CA ARG A 66 -20.25 11.59 6.44
C ARG A 66 -19.02 10.92 5.83
N GLU A 67 -18.90 11.00 4.52
CA GLU A 67 -17.62 10.75 3.86
C GLU A 67 -16.79 12.03 3.81
N ASP A 68 -15.52 11.91 4.18
CA ASP A 68 -14.54 12.99 4.10
C ASP A 68 -14.06 13.16 2.66
N CYS A 69 -14.85 13.84 1.83
CA CYS A 69 -14.51 14.15 0.44
C CYS A 69 -13.63 15.41 0.26
N SER A 70 -13.11 15.96 1.36
CA SER A 70 -12.35 17.23 1.39
C SER A 70 -11.06 17.17 0.57
N GLU A 71 -10.37 16.03 0.58
CA GLU A 71 -9.14 15.82 -0.18
C GLU A 71 -9.41 15.87 -1.68
N LYS A 72 -10.47 15.20 -2.15
CA LYS A 72 -10.88 15.20 -3.57
C LYS A 72 -11.26 16.61 -4.04
N TRP A 73 -11.93 17.36 -3.18
CA TRP A 73 -12.25 18.77 -3.45
C TRP A 73 -10.99 19.65 -3.55
N ALA A 74 -10.00 19.41 -2.71
CA ALA A 74 -8.73 20.13 -2.76
C ALA A 74 -7.95 19.85 -4.06
N GLU A 75 -8.00 18.62 -4.58
CA GLU A 75 -7.41 18.27 -5.88
C GLU A 75 -8.10 19.00 -7.03
N TYR A 76 -9.43 19.09 -7.02
CA TYR A 76 -10.18 19.86 -8.02
C TYR A 76 -9.81 21.35 -7.98
N LYS A 77 -9.80 21.97 -6.80
CA LYS A 77 -9.39 23.38 -6.63
C LYS A 77 -7.96 23.62 -7.12
N PHE A 78 -7.05 22.68 -6.83
CA PHE A 78 -5.69 22.77 -7.30
C PHE A 78 -5.61 22.70 -8.83
N CYS A 79 -6.37 21.81 -9.47
CA CYS A 79 -6.44 21.75 -10.93
C CYS A 79 -6.89 23.09 -11.54
N LEU A 80 -7.91 23.74 -10.94
CA LEU A 80 -8.35 25.06 -11.38
C LEU A 80 -7.25 26.12 -11.25
N SER A 81 -6.43 26.08 -10.21
CA SER A 81 -5.30 27.03 -10.06
C SER A 81 -4.23 26.86 -11.13
N LEU A 82 -4.08 25.67 -11.72
CA LEU A 82 -3.11 25.39 -12.78
C LEU A 82 -3.61 25.74 -14.19
N LYS A 83 -4.84 26.25 -14.32
CA LYS A 83 -5.45 26.55 -15.62
C LYS A 83 -4.64 27.57 -16.43
N TRP A 84 -4.03 28.54 -15.75
CA TRP A 84 -3.29 29.64 -16.37
C TRP A 84 -1.82 29.33 -16.65
N MET A 85 -1.31 28.17 -16.19
CA MET A 85 0.07 27.75 -16.41
C MET A 85 0.25 27.05 -17.76
N GLY A 86 1.48 27.08 -18.27
CA GLY A 86 1.87 26.31 -19.46
C GLY A 86 1.70 24.81 -19.25
N MET A 87 1.59 24.04 -20.34
CA MET A 87 1.30 22.60 -20.27
C MET A 87 2.37 21.80 -19.52
N ASP A 88 3.65 22.11 -19.74
CA ASP A 88 4.77 21.44 -19.06
C ASP A 88 4.89 21.87 -17.60
N GLU A 89 4.63 23.15 -17.30
CA GLU A 89 4.65 23.65 -15.93
C GLU A 89 3.49 23.08 -15.10
N ARG A 90 2.29 22.98 -15.70
CA ARG A 90 1.14 22.29 -15.11
C ARG A 90 1.49 20.85 -14.76
N ARG A 91 2.19 20.16 -15.66
CA ARG A 91 2.67 18.79 -15.44
C ARG A 91 3.58 18.69 -14.25
N ASP A 92 4.62 19.51 -14.21
CA ASP A 92 5.57 19.47 -13.11
C ASP A 92 4.93 19.83 -11.77
N ALA A 93 4.05 20.84 -11.73
CA ALA A 93 3.33 21.22 -10.53
C ALA A 93 2.40 20.09 -10.01
N TRP A 94 1.71 19.41 -10.92
CA TRP A 94 0.88 18.26 -10.59
C TRP A 94 1.71 17.08 -10.06
N ILE A 95 2.83 16.76 -10.71
CA ILE A 95 3.75 15.70 -10.28
C ILE A 95 4.28 15.98 -8.87
N ARG A 96 4.75 17.19 -8.59
CA ARG A 96 5.28 17.55 -7.26
C ARG A 96 4.23 17.38 -6.17
N ARG A 97 3.00 17.84 -6.41
CA ARG A 97 1.91 17.68 -5.43
C ARG A 97 1.59 16.21 -5.19
N LYS A 98 1.54 15.39 -6.25
CA LYS A 98 1.33 13.94 -6.13
C LYS A 98 2.48 13.25 -5.41
N ALA A 99 3.73 13.63 -5.68
CA ALA A 99 4.89 13.08 -5.00
C ALA A 99 4.84 13.36 -3.50
N ILE A 100 4.47 14.58 -3.09
CA ILE A 100 4.24 14.93 -1.69
C ILE A 100 3.14 14.07 -1.07
N TRP A 101 2.04 13.87 -1.79
CA TRP A 101 0.93 13.03 -1.30
C TRP A 101 1.35 11.57 -1.09
N TRP A 102 2.07 10.99 -2.04
CA TRP A 102 2.60 9.62 -1.94
C TRP A 102 3.65 9.51 -0.83
N ALA A 103 4.58 10.46 -0.75
CA ALA A 103 5.60 10.49 0.29
C ALA A 103 4.98 10.54 1.69
N LYS A 104 3.92 11.35 1.91
CA LYS A 104 3.20 11.37 3.18
C LYS A 104 2.63 10.01 3.57
N ARG A 105 2.13 9.25 2.59
CA ARG A 105 1.59 7.90 2.83
C ARG A 105 2.68 6.87 3.10
N ARG A 106 3.85 6.99 2.47
CA ARG A 106 4.98 6.08 2.66
C ARG A 106 5.73 6.31 3.98
N VAL A 107 5.83 7.57 4.40
CA VAL A 107 6.47 7.95 5.67
C VAL A 107 5.52 7.80 6.86
N GLY A 108 4.20 7.82 6.60
CA GLY A 108 3.19 7.51 7.60
C GLY A 108 3.30 6.06 8.08
N LYS A 109 2.74 5.80 9.27
CA LYS A 109 2.76 4.48 9.91
C LYS A 109 2.13 3.43 8.98
N SER A 110 2.90 2.41 8.64
CA SER A 110 2.42 1.26 7.88
C SER A 110 1.65 0.32 8.82
N SER A 111 0.76 -0.51 8.28
CA SER A 111 0.20 -1.61 9.08
C SER A 111 1.29 -2.57 9.56
N GLU A 112 2.37 -2.71 8.78
CA GLU A 112 3.53 -3.54 9.13
C GLU A 112 4.21 -3.08 10.43
N ASP A 113 4.18 -1.78 10.75
CA ASP A 113 4.74 -1.26 12.00
C ASP A 113 3.96 -1.73 13.25
N VAL A 114 2.71 -2.17 13.07
CA VAL A 114 1.85 -2.66 14.16
C VAL A 114 2.01 -4.17 14.35
N TRP A 115 2.40 -4.90 13.31
CA TRP A 115 2.52 -6.36 13.36
C TRP A 115 3.98 -6.78 13.57
N GLN A 116 4.23 -7.51 14.66
CA GLN A 116 5.52 -8.17 14.84
C GLN A 116 5.63 -9.37 13.90
N VAL A 117 6.81 -9.55 13.29
CA VAL A 117 7.10 -10.74 12.49
C VAL A 117 6.94 -11.97 13.38
N ARG A 118 6.19 -12.96 12.91
CA ARG A 118 6.06 -14.23 13.63
C ARG A 118 7.37 -15.00 13.51
N GLU A 119 8.11 -15.08 14.61
CA GLU A 119 9.40 -15.78 14.65
C GLU A 119 9.21 -17.29 14.79
N CYS A 120 8.18 -17.74 15.52
CA CYS A 120 7.93 -19.16 15.73
C CYS A 120 7.07 -19.70 14.54
N VAL A 121 7.59 -20.70 13.82
CA VAL A 121 6.86 -21.42 12.77
C VAL A 121 5.69 -22.14 13.45
N LEU A 122 4.46 -21.91 12.97
CA LEU A 122 3.30 -22.69 13.42
C LEU A 122 3.59 -24.17 13.13
N PHE A 123 3.83 -24.94 14.18
CA PHE A 123 4.00 -26.38 14.08
C PHE A 123 2.74 -26.95 13.42
N HIS A 124 2.95 -27.45 12.21
CA HIS A 124 2.06 -28.27 11.39
C HIS A 124 0.63 -28.40 11.90
N PHE A 125 -0.30 -27.64 11.29
CA PHE A 125 -1.73 -27.94 11.37
C PHE A 125 -1.95 -29.29 10.67
N THR A 126 -1.81 -30.41 11.40
CA THR A 126 -2.43 -31.66 10.94
C THR A 126 -3.92 -31.37 10.96
N PHE A 127 -4.52 -31.08 9.80
CA PHE A 127 -5.95 -31.23 9.66
C PHE A 127 -6.28 -32.63 10.16
N PRO A 128 -7.14 -32.81 11.17
CA PRO A 128 -7.64 -34.13 11.47
C PRO A 128 -8.35 -34.58 10.19
N HIS A 129 -7.75 -35.53 9.49
CA HIS A 129 -8.39 -36.29 8.42
C HIS A 129 -9.75 -36.75 8.95
N SER A 130 -10.81 -36.04 8.56
CA SER A 130 -12.17 -36.53 8.67
C SER A 130 -12.34 -37.59 7.59
N PRO A 131 -12.84 -38.78 7.93
CA PRO A 131 -12.93 -39.87 6.98
C PRO A 131 -14.25 -39.76 6.23
N LEU A 132 -14.44 -38.75 5.37
CA LEU A 132 -15.52 -38.79 4.40
C LEU A 132 -15.05 -38.22 3.06
N SER A 133 -14.77 -39.16 2.18
CA SER A 133 -14.61 -39.06 0.74
C SER A 133 -15.61 -38.09 0.10
N PHE A 134 -15.10 -36.95 -0.39
CA PHE A 134 -15.79 -36.13 -1.38
C PHE A 134 -14.93 -36.11 -2.65
N PHE A 135 -15.27 -37.01 -3.57
CA PHE A 135 -14.72 -37.04 -4.92
C PHE A 135 -15.08 -35.74 -5.65
N LEU A 136 -14.07 -35.01 -6.14
CA LEU A 136 -14.23 -34.12 -7.30
C LEU A 136 -13.17 -34.52 -8.33
N PRO A 137 -13.56 -34.81 -9.58
CA PRO A 137 -12.60 -35.11 -10.64
C PRO A 137 -12.12 -33.80 -11.23
N PHE A 138 -10.89 -33.39 -10.92
CA PHE A 138 -10.20 -32.34 -11.68
C PHE A 138 -8.87 -32.91 -12.17
N SER A 139 -8.94 -33.57 -13.32
CA SER A 139 -7.78 -34.09 -14.04
C SER A 139 -7.29 -33.08 -15.07
N GLU A 140 -6.36 -32.21 -14.66
CA GLU A 140 -5.36 -31.59 -15.54
C GLU A 140 -4.00 -31.56 -14.82
N PRO A 141 -2.88 -32.01 -15.42
CA PRO A 141 -1.59 -32.04 -14.76
C PRO A 141 -0.87 -30.69 -14.88
N LEU A 142 -0.54 -30.08 -13.73
CA LEU A 142 0.35 -28.91 -13.64
C LEU A 142 1.83 -29.31 -13.85
N PRO A 143 2.67 -28.39 -14.37
CA PRO A 143 4.08 -28.66 -14.64
C PRO A 143 4.86 -29.03 -13.38
N SER A 144 5.79 -29.98 -13.53
CA SER A 144 6.58 -30.55 -12.44
C SER A 144 7.37 -29.47 -11.67
N PHE A 145 7.06 -29.33 -10.38
CA PHE A 145 7.88 -28.60 -9.43
C PHE A 145 9.26 -29.25 -9.30
N PRO A 146 10.32 -28.46 -9.01
CA PRO A 146 11.63 -29.02 -8.68
C PRO A 146 11.51 -29.99 -7.50
N LYS A 147 12.30 -31.07 -7.55
CA LYS A 147 12.18 -32.21 -6.63
C LYS A 147 12.24 -31.75 -5.15
N PRO A 148 11.42 -32.36 -4.27
CA PRO A 148 11.39 -32.01 -2.87
C PRO A 148 12.75 -32.30 -2.22
N VAL A 149 13.29 -31.30 -1.54
CA VAL A 149 14.35 -31.51 -0.56
C VAL A 149 13.74 -32.29 0.61
N ASP A 150 14.42 -33.33 1.07
CA ASP A 150 13.94 -34.17 2.18
C ASP A 150 13.68 -33.29 3.43
N PRO A 151 12.42 -33.17 3.88
CA PRO A 151 12.06 -32.33 5.01
C PRO A 151 12.82 -32.72 6.29
N LEU A 152 13.22 -33.98 6.43
CA LEU A 152 13.92 -34.48 7.61
C LEU A 152 15.39 -34.05 7.64
N GLN A 153 16.00 -33.83 6.48
CA GLN A 153 17.36 -33.32 6.38
C GLN A 153 17.40 -31.85 6.81
N TYR A 154 16.43 -31.05 6.31
CA TYR A 154 16.30 -29.63 6.64
C TYR A 154 16.06 -29.36 8.14
N LEU A 155 15.36 -30.27 8.82
CA LEU A 155 15.08 -30.15 10.26
C LEU A 155 16.23 -30.59 11.16
N ARG A 156 17.14 -31.44 10.67
CA ARG A 156 18.28 -31.96 11.46
C ARG A 156 19.43 -30.96 11.58
N ASP A 157 19.61 -30.13 10.57
CA ASP A 157 20.76 -29.23 10.45
C ASP A 157 20.56 -27.85 11.10
N ARG A 158 19.39 -27.60 11.73
CA ARG A 158 19.13 -26.34 12.43
C ARG A 158 19.53 -26.42 13.90
N PRO A 159 20.40 -25.51 14.40
CA PRO A 159 20.74 -25.43 15.82
C PRO A 159 19.47 -25.21 16.66
N LEU A 160 19.34 -25.97 17.75
CA LEU A 160 18.15 -26.04 18.64
C LEU A 160 17.92 -24.78 19.50
N GLU A 161 18.56 -23.66 19.19
CA GLU A 161 18.42 -22.39 19.93
C GLU A 161 17.02 -21.77 19.84
N TRP A 162 16.20 -22.20 18.88
CA TRP A 162 14.84 -21.69 18.68
C TRP A 162 13.78 -22.31 19.61
N MET A 163 14.15 -23.29 20.45
CA MET A 163 13.19 -24.00 21.33
C MET A 163 12.80 -23.23 22.61
N SER A 164 13.32 -22.03 22.85
CA SER A 164 12.87 -21.17 23.94
C SER A 164 12.14 -19.94 23.42
N CYS A 165 10.93 -20.11 22.87
CA CYS A 165 9.98 -19.00 22.83
C CYS A 165 9.61 -18.74 24.32
N ARG A 166 10.15 -17.67 24.93
CA ARG A 166 9.91 -17.28 26.33
C ARG A 166 8.46 -16.82 26.45
N GLU A 167 7.72 -17.44 27.36
CA GLU A 167 6.39 -16.98 27.77
C GLU A 167 6.55 -15.75 28.67
N ASP A 168 6.27 -14.56 28.14
CA ASP A 168 6.04 -13.33 28.91
C ASP A 168 4.59 -12.84 28.68
#